data_AF-A0A1L3JJZ5-F1
#
_entry.id   AF-A0A1L3JJZ5-F1
#
_cell.length_a   1.000
_cell.length_b   1.000
_cell.length_c   1.000
_cell.angle_alpha   90.00
_cell.angle_beta   90.00
_cell.angle_gamma   90.00
#
_symmetry.space_group_name_H-M   'P 1'
#
loop_
_entity.id
_entity.type
_entity.pdbx_description
1 polymer ?
#
loop_
_entity_poly.entity_id
_entity_poly.type
_entity_poly.pdbx_seq_one_letter_code
_entity_poly.pdbx_strand_id
1 'polypeptide(L)'
;MEFWNKKIEHFRIEDSQIYDAKILSPDYSQENNLSYSKIKKLRNEWIKVLPKLENLEYLFVGHRVNQEYFESICNIPNLKGLEVKVSQIKDFSSIGKLKKLENLDFCGSKGISNLKGIELLPELRYCKLSQFFGIETVEELSKLHSLEKLNLFGNYHGQSLNLKNIEPLSKLENLKVLGLDIKTKLNLNSLLNLKNLNCLILPDSYHSKMKDKLSKKIELR
;
A
#
# COMPACT_ATOMS: atom_id res chain seq x y z
N MET A 1 -13.63 -0.79 -5.30
CA MET A 1 -12.83 -2.01 -5.00
C MET A 1 -13.55 -2.71 -3.87
N GLU A 2 -14.15 -3.87 -4.12
CA GLU A 2 -14.97 -4.63 -3.16
C GLU A 2 -14.14 -5.44 -2.15
N PHE A 3 -12.81 -5.31 -2.18
CA PHE A 3 -11.93 -6.18 -1.40
C PHE A 3 -12.08 -5.99 0.11
N TRP A 4 -12.25 -4.75 0.54
CA TRP A 4 -12.45 -4.36 1.94
C TRP A 4 -13.93 -4.39 2.36
N ASN A 5 -14.85 -4.86 1.51
CA ASN A 5 -16.27 -4.97 1.83
C ASN A 5 -16.62 -6.23 2.65
N LYS A 6 -15.62 -7.03 3.04
CA LYS A 6 -15.83 -8.16 3.93
C LYS A 6 -16.14 -7.65 5.34
N LYS A 7 -17.00 -8.37 6.09
CA LYS A 7 -17.29 -8.06 7.49
C LYS A 7 -15.97 -8.11 8.28
N ILE A 8 -15.50 -6.94 8.73
CA ILE A 8 -14.30 -6.82 9.55
C ILE A 8 -14.67 -7.24 10.97
N GLU A 9 -13.92 -8.19 11.52
CA GLU A 9 -14.03 -8.55 12.92
C GLU A 9 -13.08 -7.65 13.73
N HIS A 10 -13.66 -6.97 14.71
CA HIS A 10 -12.93 -6.13 15.65
C HIS A 10 -12.65 -6.96 16.88
N PHE A 11 -11.38 -7.32 17.08
CA PHE A 11 -10.96 -8.10 18.23
C PHE A 11 -10.05 -7.31 19.14
N ARG A 12 -10.20 -7.56 20.44
CA ARG A 12 -9.27 -7.16 21.48
C ARG A 12 -8.15 -8.20 21.60
N ILE A 13 -7.04 -7.79 22.20
CA ILE A 13 -5.88 -8.67 22.36
C ILE A 13 -6.17 -9.86 23.30
N GLU A 14 -7.13 -9.70 24.20
CA GLU A 14 -7.56 -10.73 25.14
C GLU A 14 -8.53 -11.76 24.53
N ASP A 15 -9.07 -11.50 23.34
CA ASP A 15 -10.03 -12.38 22.71
C ASP A 15 -9.32 -13.63 22.18
N SER A 16 -9.61 -14.80 22.75
CA SER A 16 -8.98 -16.06 22.31
C SER A 16 -9.30 -16.42 20.86
N GLN A 17 -10.40 -15.89 20.31
CA GLN A 17 -10.85 -16.11 18.93
C GLN A 17 -9.94 -15.45 17.89
N ILE A 18 -9.01 -14.57 18.29
CA ILE A 18 -8.07 -13.93 17.35
C ILE A 18 -7.24 -14.93 16.55
N TYR A 19 -6.94 -16.09 17.12
CA TYR A 19 -6.12 -17.11 16.47
C TYR A 19 -6.86 -17.82 15.33
N ASP A 20 -8.18 -17.77 15.32
CA ASP A 20 -9.04 -18.32 14.27
C ASP A 20 -9.49 -17.27 13.25
N ALA A 21 -9.22 -15.99 13.53
CA ALA A 21 -9.67 -14.87 12.71
C ALA A 21 -8.99 -14.87 11.33
N LYS A 22 -9.80 -14.85 10.27
CA LYS A 22 -9.32 -14.64 8.89
C LYS A 22 -9.16 -13.16 8.54
N ILE A 23 -9.94 -12.31 9.19
CA ILE A 23 -9.95 -10.86 8.98
C ILE A 23 -9.86 -10.22 10.35
N LEU A 24 -8.88 -9.35 10.54
CA LEU A 24 -8.63 -8.69 11.81
C LEU A 24 -8.51 -7.19 11.60
N SER A 25 -9.25 -6.44 12.41
CA SER A 25 -8.87 -5.08 12.78
C SER A 25 -8.53 -5.09 14.26
N PRO A 26 -7.24 -4.88 14.64
CA PRO A 26 -6.89 -4.67 16.03
C PRO A 26 -7.70 -3.50 16.58
N ASP A 27 -8.51 -3.74 17.61
CA ASP A 27 -9.35 -2.70 18.18
C ASP A 27 -8.50 -1.73 19.01
N TYR A 28 -8.46 -0.50 18.51
CA TYR A 28 -7.86 0.65 19.18
C TYR A 28 -8.89 1.79 19.33
N SER A 29 -10.18 1.53 19.13
CA SER A 29 -11.25 2.54 19.19
C SER A 29 -11.40 3.21 20.57
N GLN A 30 -10.90 2.57 21.63
CA GLN A 30 -10.83 3.13 22.98
C GLN A 30 -9.60 4.04 23.21
N GLU A 31 -8.68 4.15 22.24
CA GLU A 31 -7.40 4.89 22.38
C GLU A 31 -7.56 6.38 22.69
N ASN A 32 -8.68 7.00 22.31
CA ASN A 32 -8.90 8.44 22.55
C ASN A 32 -8.88 8.82 24.05
N ASN A 33 -9.04 7.84 24.96
CA ASN A 33 -9.00 8.03 26.41
C ASN A 33 -7.88 7.25 27.12
N LEU A 34 -6.98 6.59 26.38
CA LEU A 34 -5.90 5.81 26.98
C LEU A 34 -4.65 6.67 27.20
N SER A 35 -3.98 6.46 28.34
CA SER A 35 -2.67 7.03 28.56
C SER A 35 -1.65 6.46 27.55
N TYR A 36 -0.62 7.25 27.22
CA TYR A 36 0.48 6.81 26.36
C TYR A 36 1.09 5.47 26.79
N SER A 37 1.20 5.24 28.10
CA SER A 37 1.71 3.99 28.66
C SER A 37 0.83 2.78 28.34
N LYS A 38 -0.50 2.93 28.38
CA LYS A 38 -1.45 1.86 28.04
C LYS A 38 -1.41 1.55 26.55
N ILE A 39 -1.37 2.57 25.69
CA ILE A 39 -1.22 2.41 24.23
C ILE A 39 0.09 1.66 23.92
N LYS A 40 1.20 2.07 24.54
CA LYS A 40 2.49 1.41 24.35
C LYS A 40 2.45 -0.05 24.80
N LYS A 41 1.80 -0.35 25.93
CA LYS A 41 1.62 -1.72 26.43
C LYS A 41 0.84 -2.58 25.42
N LEU A 42 -0.32 -2.10 24.98
CA LEU A 42 -1.17 -2.82 24.00
C LEU A 42 -0.44 -3.07 22.68
N ARG A 43 0.28 -2.05 22.17
CA ARG A 43 1.13 -2.19 20.99
C ARG A 43 2.15 -3.33 21.13
N ASN A 44 2.82 -3.38 22.27
CA ASN A 44 3.84 -4.41 22.56
C ASN A 44 3.24 -5.81 22.68
N GLU A 45 1.99 -5.94 23.10
CA GLU A 45 1.27 -7.22 23.14
C GLU A 45 0.92 -7.68 21.73
N TRP A 46 0.34 -6.79 20.91
CA TRP A 46 0.07 -7.08 19.49
C TRP A 46 1.34 -7.47 18.71
N ILE A 47 2.47 -6.79 18.94
CA ILE A 47 3.76 -7.15 18.31
C ILE A 47 4.14 -8.61 18.56
N LYS A 48 3.80 -9.17 19.72
CA LYS A 48 4.08 -10.57 20.07
C LYS A 48 3.07 -11.55 19.49
N VAL A 49 1.85 -11.09 19.24
CA VAL A 49 0.72 -11.93 18.81
C VAL A 49 0.61 -12.02 17.30
N LEU A 50 0.77 -10.92 16.56
CA LEU A 50 0.60 -10.89 15.10
C LEU A 50 1.34 -12.01 14.37
N PRO A 51 2.62 -12.32 14.64
CA PRO A 51 3.35 -13.37 13.92
C PRO A 51 2.79 -14.78 14.15
N LYS A 52 1.96 -14.97 15.18
CA LYS A 52 1.34 -16.24 15.55
C LYS A 52 -0.04 -16.44 14.92
N LEU A 53 -0.56 -15.45 14.20
CA LEU A 53 -1.89 -15.51 13.60
C LEU A 53 -1.83 -16.26 12.27
N GLU A 54 -1.73 -17.59 12.34
CA GLU A 54 -1.57 -18.46 11.17
C GLU A 54 -2.81 -18.44 10.26
N ASN A 55 -4.00 -18.23 10.80
CA ASN A 55 -5.24 -18.18 10.02
C ASN A 55 -5.53 -16.80 9.41
N LEU A 56 -4.75 -15.78 9.76
CA LEU A 56 -5.03 -14.41 9.37
C LEU A 56 -4.67 -14.17 7.89
N GLU A 57 -5.68 -13.80 7.11
CA GLU A 57 -5.53 -13.48 5.69
C GLU A 57 -5.62 -11.97 5.43
N TYR A 58 -6.34 -11.22 6.26
CA TYR A 58 -6.61 -9.78 6.05
C TYR A 58 -6.41 -8.96 7.31
N LEU A 59 -5.52 -7.97 7.26
CA LEU A 59 -5.24 -7.09 8.39
C LEU A 59 -5.56 -5.63 8.03
N PHE A 60 -6.42 -5.01 8.85
CA PHE A 60 -6.70 -3.58 8.80
C PHE A 60 -6.14 -2.87 10.04
N VAL A 61 -5.24 -1.91 9.83
CA VAL A 61 -4.58 -1.16 10.89
C VAL A 61 -4.93 0.34 10.79
N GLY A 62 -5.89 0.76 11.62
CA GLY A 62 -6.33 2.15 11.69
C GLY A 62 -5.44 3.07 12.52
N HIS A 63 -4.69 2.52 13.49
CA HIS A 63 -3.82 3.28 14.39
C HIS A 63 -2.41 3.47 13.80
N ARG A 64 -1.59 4.29 14.47
CA ARG A 64 -0.23 4.60 14.01
C ARG A 64 0.72 3.41 14.17
N VAL A 65 1.24 2.92 13.05
CA VAL A 65 2.25 1.85 12.96
C VAL A 65 3.67 2.41 13.06
N ASN A 66 4.46 1.92 14.03
CA ASN A 66 5.91 2.17 14.12
C ASN A 66 6.71 1.04 13.44
N GLN A 67 8.04 1.16 13.39
CA GLN A 67 8.89 0.16 12.72
C GLN A 67 8.70 -1.24 13.31
N GLU A 68 8.76 -1.39 14.64
CA GLU A 68 8.65 -2.71 15.31
C GLU A 68 7.29 -3.39 15.04
N TYR A 69 6.21 -2.62 15.03
CA TYR A 69 4.89 -3.14 14.69
C TYR A 69 4.81 -3.55 13.21
N PHE A 70 5.39 -2.77 12.31
CA PHE A 70 5.50 -3.14 10.90
C PHE A 70 6.32 -4.42 10.69
N GLU A 71 7.45 -4.58 11.38
CA GLU A 71 8.23 -5.82 11.36
C GLU A 71 7.41 -7.03 11.81
N SER A 72 6.58 -6.85 12.83
CA SER A 72 5.68 -7.88 13.34
C SER A 72 4.58 -8.25 12.33
N ILE A 73 3.95 -7.26 11.69
CA ILE A 73 2.99 -7.47 10.59
C ILE A 73 3.63 -8.30 9.47
N CYS A 74 4.86 -7.97 9.08
CA CYS A 74 5.58 -8.63 8.00
C CYS A 74 5.94 -10.10 8.28
N ASN A 75 5.73 -10.59 9.51
CA ASN A 75 5.92 -11.99 9.89
C ASN A 75 4.59 -12.77 9.98
N ILE A 76 3.45 -12.19 9.60
CA ILE A 76 2.16 -12.91 9.53
C ILE A 76 2.22 -13.90 8.35
N PRO A 77 2.15 -15.24 8.58
CA PRO A 77 2.50 -16.23 7.56
C PRO A 77 1.61 -16.25 6.31
N ASN A 78 0.31 -15.98 6.49
CA ASN A 78 -0.71 -16.20 5.47
C ASN A 78 -1.42 -14.92 5.00
N LEU A 79 -0.81 -13.75 5.25
CA LEU A 79 -1.43 -12.47 4.94
C LEU A 79 -1.56 -12.26 3.42
N LYS A 80 -2.80 -12.07 2.95
CA LYS A 80 -3.17 -11.80 1.56
C LYS A 80 -3.57 -10.35 1.32
N GLY A 81 -4.04 -9.66 2.35
CA GLY A 81 -4.37 -8.24 2.27
C GLY A 81 -3.90 -7.46 3.48
N LEU A 82 -3.27 -6.31 3.24
CA LEU A 82 -2.80 -5.40 4.26
C LEU A 82 -3.30 -3.98 3.99
N GLU A 83 -3.95 -3.40 4.99
CA GLU A 83 -4.29 -1.98 5.02
C GLU A 83 -3.67 -1.31 6.23
N VAL A 84 -2.88 -0.26 6.01
CA VAL A 84 -2.28 0.57 7.06
C VAL A 84 -2.65 2.02 6.80
N LYS A 85 -3.51 2.59 7.65
CA LYS A 85 -4.00 3.98 7.48
C LYS A 85 -2.98 5.04 7.89
N VAL A 86 -2.11 4.73 8.85
CA VAL A 86 -1.12 5.69 9.37
C VAL A 86 0.17 4.96 9.75
N SER A 87 1.30 5.37 9.18
CA SER A 87 2.61 4.84 9.55
C SER A 87 3.62 5.93 9.95
N GLN A 88 4.64 5.52 10.70
CA GLN A 88 5.82 6.32 11.04
C GLN A 88 7.11 5.49 10.86
N ILE A 89 7.10 4.60 9.88
CA ILE A 89 8.24 3.74 9.54
C ILE A 89 9.26 4.50 8.68
N LYS A 90 10.49 4.01 8.67
CA LYS A 90 11.55 4.51 7.77
C LYS A 90 12.02 3.44 6.79
N ASP A 91 11.98 2.18 7.22
CA ASP A 91 12.35 1.04 6.39
C ASP A 91 11.09 0.26 6.01
N PHE A 92 10.85 0.13 4.70
CA PHE A 92 9.72 -0.60 4.15
C PHE A 92 10.11 -2.02 3.68
N SER A 93 11.41 -2.37 3.73
CA SER A 93 11.96 -3.57 3.09
C SER A 93 11.39 -4.89 3.57
N SER A 94 10.98 -4.98 4.83
CA SER A 94 10.36 -6.20 5.37
C SER A 94 9.03 -6.57 4.73
N ILE A 95 8.38 -5.66 3.97
CA ILE A 95 7.16 -6.00 3.21
C ILE A 95 7.38 -7.24 2.34
N GLY A 96 8.59 -7.42 1.82
CA GLY A 96 8.95 -8.54 0.94
C GLY A 96 8.87 -9.92 1.60
N LYS A 97 8.67 -10.02 2.91
CA LYS A 97 8.40 -11.28 3.63
C LYS A 97 6.98 -11.81 3.38
N LEU A 98 6.03 -10.94 3.04
CA LEU A 98 4.62 -11.29 2.86
C LEU A 98 4.37 -11.93 1.48
N LYS A 99 4.89 -13.13 1.24
CA LYS A 99 4.89 -13.79 -0.08
C LYS A 99 3.51 -14.07 -0.69
N LYS A 100 2.46 -14.08 0.14
CA LYS A 100 1.07 -14.31 -0.27
C LYS A 100 0.28 -13.02 -0.45
N LEU A 101 0.91 -11.85 -0.30
CA LEU A 101 0.21 -10.57 -0.34
C LEU A 101 -0.27 -10.25 -1.76
N GLU A 102 -1.59 -10.19 -1.91
CA GLU A 102 -2.26 -9.87 -3.17
C GLU A 102 -2.74 -8.40 -3.21
N ASN A 103 -3.01 -7.83 -2.03
CA ASN A 103 -3.65 -6.52 -1.87
C ASN A 103 -2.92 -5.68 -0.82
N LEU A 104 -2.53 -4.47 -1.20
CA LEU A 104 -1.82 -3.53 -0.34
C LEU A 104 -2.44 -2.13 -0.46
N ASP A 105 -2.94 -1.58 0.65
CA ASP A 105 -3.24 -0.15 0.80
C ASP A 105 -2.41 0.39 1.97
N PHE A 106 -1.34 1.13 1.67
CA PHE A 106 -0.39 1.59 2.66
C PHE A 106 -0.26 3.10 2.64
N CYS A 107 -0.58 3.75 3.77
CA CYS A 107 -0.23 5.13 4.03
C CYS A 107 1.17 5.18 4.64
N GLY A 108 2.14 5.55 3.82
CA GLY A 108 3.53 5.72 4.16
C GLY A 108 3.79 6.86 5.14
N SER A 109 5.07 7.18 5.28
CA SER A 109 5.55 8.29 6.08
C SER A 109 6.61 9.06 5.29
N LYS A 110 6.90 10.31 5.71
CA LYS A 110 8.00 11.10 5.16
C LYS A 110 9.37 10.44 5.32
N GLY A 111 9.49 9.44 6.18
CA GLY A 111 10.73 8.71 6.46
C GLY A 111 11.09 7.63 5.44
N ILE A 112 10.14 7.21 4.60
CA ILE A 112 10.37 6.18 3.58
C ILE A 112 11.01 6.83 2.35
N SER A 113 12.19 6.36 1.96
CA SER A 113 12.98 6.92 0.85
C SER A 113 13.06 6.02 -0.38
N ASN A 114 12.61 4.77 -0.29
CA ASN A 114 12.61 3.82 -1.40
C ASN A 114 11.50 2.78 -1.19
N LEU A 115 11.27 1.94 -2.21
CA LEU A 115 10.24 0.90 -2.19
C LEU A 115 10.84 -0.51 -2.07
N LYS A 116 12.09 -0.63 -1.58
CA LYS A 116 12.76 -1.93 -1.43
C LYS A 116 11.86 -2.94 -0.73
N GLY A 117 12.01 -4.20 -1.11
CA GLY A 117 11.21 -5.32 -0.63
C GLY A 117 9.90 -5.52 -1.39
N ILE A 118 9.31 -4.48 -2.01
CA ILE A 118 8.05 -4.64 -2.74
C ILE A 118 8.24 -5.53 -3.98
N GLU A 119 9.41 -5.48 -4.62
CA GLU A 119 9.79 -6.30 -5.77
C GLU A 119 9.77 -7.81 -5.47
N LEU A 120 9.71 -8.18 -4.19
CA LEU A 120 9.72 -9.56 -3.71
C LEU A 120 8.32 -10.14 -3.48
N LEU A 121 7.26 -9.45 -3.93
CA LEU A 121 5.85 -9.82 -3.77
C LEU A 121 5.28 -10.39 -5.09
N PRO A 122 5.40 -11.72 -5.34
CA PRO A 122 5.05 -12.31 -6.63
C PRO A 122 3.54 -12.29 -6.91
N GLU A 123 2.70 -12.28 -5.88
CA GLU A 123 1.24 -12.37 -5.99
C GLU A 123 0.54 -10.99 -5.96
N LEU A 124 1.29 -9.88 -5.87
CA LEU A 124 0.68 -8.56 -5.68
C LEU A 124 -0.09 -8.13 -6.94
N ARG A 125 -1.42 -8.00 -6.79
CA ARG A 125 -2.35 -7.64 -7.87
C ARG A 125 -2.85 -6.20 -7.73
N TYR A 126 -2.98 -5.72 -6.50
CA TYR A 126 -3.53 -4.41 -6.18
C TYR A 126 -2.63 -3.69 -5.19
N CYS A 127 -2.07 -2.55 -5.61
CA CYS A 127 -1.16 -1.76 -4.80
C CYS A 127 -1.59 -0.29 -4.79
N LYS A 128 -1.85 0.23 -3.59
CA LYS A 128 -2.08 1.64 -3.34
C LYS A 128 -1.10 2.12 -2.27
N LEU A 129 -0.23 3.03 -2.66
CA LEU A 129 0.75 3.64 -1.78
C LEU A 129 0.46 5.13 -1.71
N SER A 130 0.22 5.65 -0.50
CA SER A 130 -0.02 7.07 -0.27
C SER A 130 1.02 7.66 0.67
N GLN A 131 1.37 8.94 0.50
CA GLN A 131 2.32 9.66 1.37
C GLN A 131 3.75 9.11 1.41
N PHE A 132 4.21 8.45 0.34
CA PHE A 132 5.61 8.02 0.16
C PHE A 132 6.48 9.20 -0.32
N PHE A 133 6.47 10.32 0.42
CA PHE A 133 7.05 11.59 -0.07
C PHE A 133 8.57 11.61 -0.22
N GLY A 134 9.28 10.66 0.40
CA GLY A 134 10.73 10.55 0.31
C GLY A 134 11.22 9.75 -0.90
N ILE A 135 10.33 9.09 -1.66
CA ILE A 135 10.72 8.33 -2.85
C ILE A 135 10.90 9.28 -4.03
N GLU A 136 11.96 9.06 -4.81
CA GLU A 136 12.23 9.77 -6.05
C GLU A 136 12.17 8.86 -7.29
N THR A 137 12.22 7.55 -7.08
CA THR A 137 12.21 6.51 -8.10
C THR A 137 11.21 5.41 -7.74
N VAL A 138 10.85 4.60 -8.74
CA VAL A 138 9.91 3.48 -8.63
C VAL A 138 10.46 2.22 -9.32
N GLU A 139 11.78 2.06 -9.32
CA GLU A 139 12.48 0.96 -10.00
C GLU A 139 12.02 -0.41 -9.51
N GLU A 140 11.79 -0.53 -8.20
CA GLU A 140 11.34 -1.77 -7.55
C GLU A 140 9.99 -2.24 -8.08
N LEU A 141 9.10 -1.31 -8.50
CA LEU A 141 7.80 -1.67 -9.06
C LEU A 141 7.91 -2.41 -10.40
N SER A 142 8.99 -2.23 -11.16
CA SER A 142 9.16 -2.86 -12.48
C SER A 142 9.16 -4.39 -12.46
N LYS A 143 9.34 -5.00 -11.29
CA LYS A 143 9.36 -6.46 -11.07
C LYS A 143 7.99 -7.06 -10.75
N LEU A 144 6.97 -6.24 -10.54
CA LEU A 144 5.63 -6.68 -10.13
C LEU A 144 4.80 -7.11 -11.33
N HIS A 145 5.19 -8.21 -11.98
CA HIS A 145 4.54 -8.68 -13.21
C HIS A 145 3.06 -9.07 -13.03
N SER A 146 2.63 -9.43 -11.81
CA SER A 146 1.24 -9.76 -11.48
C SER A 146 0.34 -8.54 -11.24
N LEU A 147 0.91 -7.32 -11.22
CA LEU A 147 0.20 -6.11 -10.79
C LEU A 147 -0.82 -5.66 -11.83
N GLU A 148 -2.08 -5.57 -11.40
CA GLU A 148 -3.19 -5.15 -12.25
C GLU A 148 -3.64 -3.70 -11.98
N LYS A 149 -3.50 -3.23 -10.74
CA LYS A 149 -3.82 -1.84 -10.39
C LYS A 149 -2.77 -1.24 -9.47
N LEU A 150 -2.28 -0.07 -9.86
CA LEU A 150 -1.29 0.71 -9.12
C LEU A 150 -1.83 2.12 -8.90
N ASN A 151 -1.79 2.57 -7.65
CA ASN A 151 -2.13 3.93 -7.25
C ASN A 151 -0.99 4.49 -6.40
N LEU A 152 -0.34 5.54 -6.87
CA LEU A 152 0.70 6.27 -6.15
C LEU A 152 0.21 7.69 -5.89
N PHE A 153 -0.20 7.96 -4.65
CA PHE A 153 -0.89 9.20 -4.32
C PHE A 153 -0.22 10.02 -3.22
N GLY A 154 -0.49 11.31 -3.27
CA GLY A 154 -0.17 12.26 -2.24
C GLY A 154 -0.97 12.09 -0.94
N ASN A 155 -1.16 13.20 -0.24
CA ASN A 155 -2.12 13.30 0.86
C ASN A 155 -3.36 14.11 0.45
N TYR A 156 -4.35 14.12 1.33
CA TYR A 156 -5.59 14.89 1.15
C TYR A 156 -5.40 16.41 1.28
N HIS A 157 -4.21 16.89 1.66
CA HIS A 157 -3.84 18.31 1.69
C HIS A 157 -3.19 18.78 0.38
N GLY A 158 -3.21 17.95 -0.67
CA GLY A 158 -2.70 18.31 -1.99
C GLY A 158 -1.18 18.17 -2.15
N GLN A 159 -0.48 17.51 -1.22
CA GLN A 159 0.94 17.22 -1.40
C GLN A 159 1.11 16.01 -2.33
N SER A 160 1.57 16.23 -3.56
CA SER A 160 1.88 15.17 -4.53
C SER A 160 3.30 14.58 -4.38
N LEU A 161 3.54 13.44 -5.02
CA LEU A 161 4.85 12.79 -5.08
C LEU A 161 5.84 13.53 -5.99
N ASN A 162 7.13 13.42 -5.67
CA ASN A 162 8.24 14.06 -6.38
C ASN A 162 9.11 13.04 -7.15
N LEU A 163 8.50 12.31 -8.10
CA LEU A 163 9.23 11.32 -8.89
C LEU A 163 10.12 12.00 -9.92
N LYS A 164 11.33 11.46 -10.14
CA LYS A 164 12.29 11.90 -11.17
C LYS A 164 12.00 11.30 -12.53
N ASN A 165 11.47 10.09 -12.58
CA ASN A 165 10.99 9.43 -13.79
C ASN A 165 9.93 8.38 -13.43
N ILE A 166 9.25 7.87 -14.45
CA ILE A 166 8.23 6.80 -14.35
C ILE A 166 8.43 5.72 -15.42
N GLU A 167 9.58 5.70 -16.10
CA GLU A 167 9.89 4.68 -17.11
C GLU A 167 9.79 3.24 -16.59
N PRO A 168 10.18 2.93 -15.33
CA PRO A 168 10.05 1.57 -14.80
C PRO A 168 8.62 1.02 -14.82
N LEU A 169 7.61 1.90 -14.72
CA LEU A 169 6.20 1.49 -14.75
C LEU A 169 5.81 0.86 -16.09
N SER A 170 6.51 1.16 -17.18
CA SER A 170 6.24 0.57 -18.50
C SER A 170 6.48 -0.95 -18.58
N LYS A 171 7.15 -1.54 -17.56
CA LYS A 171 7.37 -2.99 -17.45
C LYS A 171 6.21 -3.75 -16.82
N LEU A 172 5.17 -3.05 -16.34
CA LEU A 172 3.99 -3.64 -15.72
C LEU A 172 2.99 -4.12 -16.77
N GLU A 173 3.31 -5.22 -17.45
CA GLU A 173 2.55 -5.69 -18.63
C GLU A 173 1.07 -6.00 -18.34
N ASN A 174 0.72 -6.38 -17.12
CA ASN A 174 -0.65 -6.70 -16.70
C ASN A 174 -1.43 -5.50 -16.13
N LEU A 175 -0.82 -4.30 -16.11
CA LEU A 175 -1.43 -3.13 -15.49
C LEU A 175 -2.64 -2.64 -16.29
N LYS A 176 -3.79 -2.61 -15.63
CA LYS A 176 -5.08 -2.16 -16.18
C LYS A 176 -5.42 -0.76 -15.71
N VAL A 177 -5.13 -0.46 -14.44
CA VAL A 177 -5.41 0.84 -13.82
C VAL A 177 -4.13 1.43 -13.25
N LEU A 178 -3.82 2.66 -13.65
CA LEU A 178 -2.72 3.44 -13.09
C LEU A 178 -3.24 4.79 -12.60
N GLY A 179 -3.06 5.08 -11.33
CA GLY A 179 -3.24 6.41 -10.76
C GLY A 179 -1.93 6.98 -10.24
N LEU A 180 -1.61 8.19 -10.67
CA LEU A 180 -0.43 8.93 -10.21
C LEU A 180 -0.85 10.32 -9.77
N ASP A 181 -0.41 10.73 -8.58
CA ASP A 181 -0.44 12.13 -8.15
C ASP A 181 1.00 12.60 -7.98
N ILE A 182 1.49 13.29 -9.01
CA ILE A 182 2.87 13.75 -9.15
C ILE A 182 2.92 15.26 -9.42
N LYS A 183 3.80 15.98 -8.74
CA LYS A 183 4.02 17.42 -8.99
C LYS A 183 5.10 17.70 -10.03
N THR A 184 6.07 16.79 -10.18
CA THR A 184 7.17 16.94 -11.14
C THR A 184 6.59 16.91 -12.55
N LYS A 185 7.09 17.74 -13.47
CA LYS A 185 6.80 17.66 -14.91
C LYS A 185 7.62 16.53 -15.55
N LEU A 186 6.98 15.43 -15.89
CA LEU A 186 7.60 14.22 -16.45
C LEU A 186 7.15 13.97 -17.89
N ASN A 187 7.98 13.26 -18.64
CA ASN A 187 7.57 12.65 -19.90
C ASN A 187 6.79 11.36 -19.61
N LEU A 188 5.55 11.28 -20.08
CA LEU A 188 4.66 10.15 -19.84
C LEU A 188 4.56 9.18 -21.03
N ASN A 189 5.36 9.38 -22.08
CA ASN A 189 5.30 8.54 -23.30
C ASN A 189 5.58 7.05 -23.00
N SER A 190 6.36 6.74 -21.96
CA SER A 190 6.62 5.36 -21.53
C SER A 190 5.33 4.60 -21.15
N LEU A 191 4.28 5.32 -20.70
CA LEU A 191 2.99 4.73 -20.35
C LEU A 191 2.21 4.24 -21.57
N LEU A 192 2.51 4.74 -22.77
CA LEU A 192 1.86 4.30 -24.02
C LEU A 192 2.21 2.84 -24.38
N ASN A 193 3.27 2.30 -23.78
CA ASN A 193 3.69 0.91 -23.97
C ASN A 193 2.84 -0.09 -23.16
N LEU A 194 2.00 0.39 -22.22
CA LEU A 194 1.16 -0.46 -21.37
C LEU A 194 -0.06 -0.96 -22.15
N LYS A 195 0.09 -2.13 -22.77
CA LYS A 195 -0.90 -2.72 -23.69
C LYS A 195 -2.27 -2.97 -23.03
N ASN A 196 -2.29 -3.28 -21.74
CA ASN A 196 -3.49 -3.65 -20.99
C ASN A 196 -4.12 -2.48 -20.21
N LEU A 197 -3.51 -1.29 -20.26
CA LEU A 197 -4.03 -0.12 -19.55
C LEU A 197 -5.39 0.27 -20.15
N ASN A 198 -6.36 0.50 -19.27
CA ASN A 198 -7.70 0.95 -19.62
C ASN A 198 -8.18 2.15 -18.79
N CYS A 199 -7.51 2.46 -17.68
CA CYS A 199 -7.79 3.64 -16.87
C CYS A 199 -6.47 4.28 -16.42
N LEU A 200 -6.32 5.56 -16.72
CA LEU A 200 -5.19 6.38 -16.31
C LEU A 200 -5.72 7.59 -15.53
N ILE A 201 -5.36 7.71 -14.25
CA ILE A 201 -5.72 8.83 -13.39
C ILE A 201 -4.48 9.71 -13.24
N LEU A 202 -4.57 10.97 -13.64
CA LEU A 202 -3.45 11.93 -13.61
C LEU A 202 -3.91 13.29 -13.10
N PRO A 203 -3.00 14.13 -12.56
CA PRO A 203 -3.33 15.52 -12.25
C PRO A 203 -3.73 16.26 -13.53
N ASP A 204 -4.69 17.18 -13.43
CA ASP A 204 -5.24 17.96 -14.56
C ASP A 204 -4.18 18.58 -15.48
N SER A 205 -3.04 18.98 -14.90
CA SER A 205 -1.89 19.54 -15.63
C SER A 205 -1.29 18.61 -16.72
N TYR A 206 -1.61 17.32 -16.69
CA TYR A 206 -1.19 16.33 -17.67
C TYR A 206 -2.26 15.98 -18.70
N HIS A 207 -3.52 16.37 -18.48
CA HIS A 207 -4.63 15.92 -19.31
C HIS A 207 -4.46 16.33 -20.77
N SER A 208 -4.17 17.60 -21.02
CA SER A 208 -3.96 18.11 -22.39
C SER A 208 -2.79 17.43 -23.12
N LYS A 209 -1.76 17.00 -22.40
CA LYS A 209 -0.58 16.32 -22.99
C LYS A 209 -0.84 14.87 -23.36
N MET A 210 -1.78 14.22 -22.67
CA MET A 210 -2.06 12.79 -22.82
C MET A 210 -3.31 12.51 -23.64
N LYS A 211 -4.31 13.39 -23.59
CA LYS A 211 -5.62 13.19 -24.24
C LYS A 211 -5.51 12.79 -25.72
N ASP A 212 -4.60 13.40 -26.47
CA ASP A 212 -4.45 13.14 -27.91
C ASP A 212 -3.51 11.96 -28.23
N LYS A 213 -2.75 11.48 -27.24
CA LYS A 213 -1.80 10.37 -27.41
C LYS A 213 -2.38 9.01 -27.01
N LEU A 214 -3.39 9.02 -26.13
CA LEU A 214 -3.98 7.81 -25.60
C LEU A 214 -4.91 7.15 -26.63
N SER A 215 -4.86 5.82 -26.71
CA SER A 215 -5.84 5.07 -27.48
C SER A 215 -7.25 5.25 -26.88
N LYS A 216 -8.28 5.24 -27.73
CA LYS A 216 -9.71 5.42 -27.33
C LYS A 216 -10.21 4.45 -26.25
N LYS A 217 -9.51 3.33 -26.01
CA LYS A 217 -9.83 2.34 -24.98
C LYS A 217 -9.36 2.74 -23.56
N ILE A 218 -8.55 3.79 -23.44
CA ILE A 218 -8.02 4.26 -22.16
C ILE A 218 -8.89 5.43 -21.68
N GLU A 219 -9.56 5.22 -20.56
CA GLU A 219 -10.23 6.28 -19.82
C GLU A 219 -9.19 7.13 -19.10
N LEU A 220 -9.12 8.43 -19.45
CA LEU A 220 -8.30 9.41 -18.76
C LEU A 220 -9.17 10.15 -17.73
N ARG A 221 -8.74 10.11 -16.47
CA ARG A 221 -9.39 10.77 -15.32
C ARG A 221 -8.44 11.71 -14.61
#